data_AF-A0A958QNU1-F1
#
_entry.id   AF-A0A958QNU1-F1
#
_cell.length_a   1.000
_cell.length_b   1.000
_cell.length_c   1.000
_cell.angle_alpha   90.00
_cell.angle_beta   90.00
_cell.angle_gamma   90.00
#
_symmetry.space_group_name_H-M   'P 1'
#
loop_
_entity.id
_entity.type
_entity.pdbx_description
1 polymer ?
#
loop_
_entity_poly.entity_id
_entity_poly.type
_entity_poly.pdbx_seq_one_letter_code
_entity_poly.pdbx_strand_id
1 'polypeptide(L)'
;MSAHHDPSPESSQQTPLEDEPLSLHGQYFFPFPNARQIIDELKRAEKYPAYAERMAVVPNVREIVAEQIFRKLVHQEERALQVVEHALQVLNKEFGLSRDPKLYPSRGLYRAHLIEALDTLSERDRRGVISDIFEISLAKGHVSPQLRNMLERIVSYASPVEKRWLAKKLCDIAEGEVDGEGIGRAIETTHYADNAASTATNLLGIICEACTDFQELGFVVNGVGKKNLLQLKSRELKEYVAIVSVGSKMREQKRFRPEGVKANGKRLRILNKYANGKVVNARLDELQSEIELRRYAIDEDARFKATQTVRHFHQVLDNTEDYLRHERGRLKATKDRRELANTVTRMLSVQCRYNIRCTAEQSPSGSYKVHWDQQLVRDLEHVLSLFPENTILSTPKLRQVMLVPEFKDALTQGQRFSNGPVKISQAAFEEAEREKDYGNIRTFRVLLTHEFGHSVFYGRFGYGGNEAKKSLQEVAKYANPRFDFTGFLDIAGWQVIPPDRFVIERNGQLAMIDGKPFPLDRPVFLDGKGMMLQYQSEDKTLYSHEITSEFPIHLYGRTDPYEDIAEGHVDYVLRPHLQVQVAPWKFYWYESEFGRYRHDNELQQMLADSLPRVFGDRLKLADYPERGE
;
A
#
# COMPACT_ATOMS: atom_id res chain seq x y z
N MET A 1 -47.08 -56.21 -67.26
CA MET A 1 -46.40 -57.23 -66.42
C MET A 1 -44.91 -56.98 -66.54
N SER A 2 -44.24 -56.78 -65.40
CA SER A 2 -42.79 -56.86 -65.15
C SER A 2 -41.78 -56.10 -66.04
N ALA A 3 -41.02 -55.25 -65.34
CA ALA A 3 -39.56 -55.11 -65.33
C ALA A 3 -38.80 -54.23 -66.36
N HIS A 4 -37.98 -53.35 -65.76
CA HIS A 4 -36.65 -52.83 -66.11
C HIS A 4 -36.42 -51.72 -67.16
N HIS A 5 -35.68 -50.71 -66.65
CA HIS A 5 -34.63 -49.86 -67.24
C HIS A 5 -34.96 -48.69 -68.21
N ASP A 6 -34.79 -47.50 -67.62
CA ASP A 6 -34.34 -46.16 -68.11
C ASP A 6 -33.13 -46.16 -69.11
N PRO A 7 -32.67 -45.00 -69.66
CA PRO A 7 -33.26 -43.64 -69.80
C PRO A 7 -32.93 -42.90 -71.14
N SER A 8 -33.34 -41.62 -71.18
CA SER A 8 -32.82 -40.44 -71.94
C SER A 8 -33.46 -40.10 -73.30
N PRO A 9 -33.83 -38.81 -73.49
CA PRO A 9 -33.18 -37.98 -74.52
C PRO A 9 -32.97 -36.50 -74.07
N GLU A 10 -31.89 -35.84 -74.51
CA GLU A 10 -31.80 -34.78 -75.55
C GLU A 10 -31.81 -33.35 -74.99
N SER A 11 -30.74 -32.56 -75.19
CA SER A 11 -30.48 -31.59 -76.31
C SER A 11 -31.26 -30.27 -76.10
N SER A 12 -30.76 -29.04 -76.30
CA SER A 12 -29.98 -28.49 -77.41
C SER A 12 -29.65 -26.98 -77.20
N GLN A 13 -28.56 -26.50 -77.82
CA GLN A 13 -28.38 -25.22 -78.58
C GLN A 13 -28.66 -23.85 -77.91
N GLN A 14 -27.65 -22.98 -77.69
CA GLN A 14 -26.99 -21.97 -78.57
C GLN A 14 -27.61 -20.53 -78.54
N THR A 15 -26.90 -19.60 -77.84
CA THR A 15 -26.49 -18.19 -78.14
C THR A 15 -27.44 -17.19 -78.86
N PRO A 16 -27.18 -15.84 -78.83
CA PRO A 16 -26.68 -14.89 -77.80
C PRO A 16 -27.52 -13.57 -77.77
N LEU A 17 -27.23 -12.61 -76.87
CA LEU A 17 -27.17 -11.13 -77.09
C LEU A 17 -27.25 -10.31 -75.78
N GLU A 18 -26.61 -9.15 -75.82
CA GLU A 18 -26.44 -8.12 -74.80
C GLU A 18 -27.75 -7.36 -74.48
N ASP A 19 -27.97 -7.03 -73.19
CA ASP A 19 -28.29 -5.68 -72.67
C ASP A 19 -28.59 -5.74 -71.16
N GLU A 20 -27.97 -4.84 -70.40
CA GLU A 20 -28.18 -4.59 -68.95
C GLU A 20 -29.59 -4.01 -68.66
N PRO A 21 -30.23 -4.21 -67.47
CA PRO A 21 -29.76 -3.58 -66.22
C PRO A 21 -30.04 -4.30 -64.86
N LEU A 22 -29.25 -3.90 -63.85
CA LEU A 22 -29.51 -3.84 -62.38
C LEU A 22 -30.59 -4.75 -61.74
N SER A 23 -30.17 -5.65 -60.83
CA SER A 23 -30.35 -5.55 -59.37
C SER A 23 -30.52 -6.90 -58.61
N LEU A 24 -29.74 -7.02 -57.53
CA LEU A 24 -30.00 -7.67 -56.23
C LEU A 24 -30.82 -8.98 -56.16
N HIS A 25 -30.13 -10.11 -55.93
CA HIS A 25 -30.12 -10.84 -54.64
C HIS A 25 -29.41 -12.20 -54.75
N GLY A 26 -28.44 -12.43 -53.85
CA GLY A 26 -27.74 -13.71 -53.74
C GLY A 26 -26.50 -13.59 -52.85
N GLN A 27 -26.70 -13.33 -51.56
CA GLN A 27 -25.64 -13.39 -50.55
C GLN A 27 -25.06 -14.82 -50.49
N TYR A 28 -23.85 -15.03 -50.99
CA TYR A 28 -23.01 -16.13 -50.51
C TYR A 28 -22.32 -15.64 -49.24
N PHE A 29 -22.93 -15.97 -48.10
CA PHE A 29 -22.26 -15.96 -46.81
C PHE A 29 -21.12 -16.99 -46.85
N PHE A 30 -19.88 -16.54 -46.96
CA PHE A 30 -18.77 -17.30 -46.39
C PHE A 30 -18.76 -16.97 -44.89
N PRO A 31 -18.99 -17.94 -44.00
CA PRO A 31 -18.84 -17.69 -42.58
C PRO A 31 -17.38 -17.32 -42.32
N PHE A 32 -17.15 -16.15 -41.72
CA PHE A 32 -15.83 -15.83 -41.17
C PHE A 32 -15.42 -16.97 -40.23
N PRO A 33 -14.27 -17.61 -40.47
CA PRO A 33 -13.84 -18.69 -39.61
C PRO A 33 -13.65 -18.14 -38.19
N ASN A 34 -14.23 -18.81 -37.21
CA ASN A 34 -14.01 -18.41 -35.83
C ASN A 34 -12.52 -18.60 -35.48
N ALA A 35 -12.05 -17.93 -34.42
CA ALA A 35 -10.65 -17.96 -34.02
C ALA A 35 -10.08 -19.38 -33.87
N ARG A 36 -10.92 -20.36 -33.52
CA ARG A 36 -10.54 -21.76 -33.39
C ARG A 36 -10.23 -22.42 -34.73
N GLN A 37 -11.01 -22.14 -35.77
CA GLN A 37 -10.75 -22.62 -37.12
C GLN A 37 -9.46 -22.03 -37.70
N ILE A 38 -9.17 -20.75 -37.43
CA ILE A 38 -7.91 -20.11 -37.85
C ILE A 38 -6.71 -20.78 -37.14
N ILE A 39 -6.83 -21.05 -35.83
CA ILE A 39 -5.77 -21.72 -35.06
C ILE A 39 -5.57 -23.18 -35.53
N ASP A 40 -6.65 -23.90 -35.83
CA ASP A 40 -6.57 -25.28 -36.31
C ASP A 40 -5.94 -25.35 -37.71
N GLU A 41 -6.20 -24.37 -38.57
CA GLU A 41 -5.56 -24.26 -39.89
C GLU A 41 -4.08 -23.86 -39.80
N LEU A 42 -3.70 -22.99 -38.86
CA LEU A 42 -2.29 -22.65 -38.60
C LEU A 42 -1.51 -23.86 -38.05
N LYS A 43 -2.10 -24.64 -37.14
CA LYS A 43 -1.52 -25.92 -36.65
C LYS A 43 -1.43 -26.96 -37.77
N ARG A 44 -2.36 -26.95 -38.72
CA ARG A 44 -2.31 -27.78 -39.93
C ARG A 44 -1.16 -27.38 -40.84
N ALA A 45 -0.95 -26.08 -41.04
CA ALA A 45 0.17 -25.55 -41.84
C ALA A 45 1.53 -25.87 -41.22
N GLU A 46 1.65 -25.81 -39.89
CA GLU A 46 2.85 -26.20 -39.16
C GLU A 46 3.15 -27.71 -39.30
N LYS A 47 2.10 -28.54 -39.37
CA LYS A 47 2.22 -29.99 -39.50
C LYS A 47 2.43 -30.47 -40.95
N TYR A 48 2.03 -29.69 -41.96
CA TYR A 48 2.10 -30.07 -43.37
C TYR A 48 2.73 -28.95 -44.23
N PRO A 49 4.06 -29.02 -44.52
CA PRO A 49 4.79 -27.96 -45.22
C PRO A 49 4.22 -27.59 -46.62
N ALA A 50 3.69 -28.57 -47.36
CA ALA A 50 3.06 -28.34 -48.67
C ALA A 50 1.71 -27.59 -48.58
N TYR A 51 1.10 -27.53 -47.39
CA TYR A 51 -0.08 -26.72 -47.09
C TYR A 51 0.32 -25.28 -46.76
N ALA A 52 1.43 -25.09 -46.03
CA ALA A 52 2.01 -23.78 -45.74
C ALA A 52 2.48 -23.04 -47.01
N GLU A 53 3.07 -23.75 -47.99
CA GLU A 53 3.47 -23.16 -49.28
C GLU A 53 2.29 -22.61 -50.10
N ARG A 54 1.11 -23.25 -50.02
CA ARG A 54 -0.11 -22.74 -50.68
C ARG A 54 -0.67 -21.50 -50.00
N MET A 55 -0.45 -21.34 -48.70
CA MET A 55 -0.85 -20.16 -47.93
C MET A 55 0.13 -18.97 -48.09
N ALA A 56 1.39 -19.24 -48.46
CA ALA A 56 2.45 -18.23 -48.57
C ALA A 56 2.33 -17.30 -49.80
N VAL A 57 1.40 -17.55 -50.73
CA VAL A 57 1.20 -16.74 -51.96
C VAL A 57 0.39 -15.46 -51.69
N VAL A 58 0.01 -15.17 -50.44
CA VAL A 58 -0.79 -13.98 -50.08
C VAL A 58 0.08 -12.94 -49.36
N PRO A 59 0.49 -11.83 -50.03
CA PRO A 59 1.41 -10.83 -49.48
C PRO A 59 0.93 -10.17 -48.17
N ASN A 60 -0.39 -10.13 -47.94
CA ASN A 60 -0.99 -9.49 -46.76
C ASN A 60 -0.68 -10.19 -45.43
N VAL A 61 -0.20 -11.44 -45.43
CA VAL A 61 0.00 -12.18 -44.16
C VAL A 61 1.21 -11.66 -43.38
N ARG A 62 2.27 -11.15 -44.04
CA ARG A 62 3.44 -10.59 -43.34
C ARG A 62 3.14 -9.25 -42.66
N GLU A 63 2.37 -8.38 -43.31
CA GLU A 63 1.91 -7.11 -42.71
C GLU A 63 0.88 -7.35 -41.61
N ILE A 64 -0.04 -8.31 -41.78
CA ILE A 64 -0.99 -8.72 -40.72
C ILE A 64 -0.25 -9.33 -39.53
N VAL A 65 0.85 -10.07 -39.73
CA VAL A 65 1.63 -10.63 -38.62
C VAL A 65 2.45 -9.55 -37.90
N ALA A 66 3.04 -8.57 -38.61
CA ALA A 66 3.73 -7.44 -37.99
C ALA A 66 2.75 -6.52 -37.23
N GLU A 67 1.56 -6.26 -37.80
CA GLU A 67 0.49 -5.52 -37.15
C GLU A 67 -0.15 -6.31 -36.01
N GLN A 68 -0.23 -7.64 -36.09
CA GLN A 68 -0.66 -8.49 -34.97
C GLN A 68 0.39 -8.62 -33.87
N ILE A 69 1.69 -8.49 -34.17
CA ILE A 69 2.75 -8.42 -33.16
C ILE A 69 2.72 -7.04 -32.46
N PHE A 70 2.51 -5.96 -33.21
CA PHE A 70 2.32 -4.62 -32.65
C PHE A 70 1.01 -4.50 -31.85
N ARG A 71 -0.11 -5.07 -32.36
CA ARG A 71 -1.37 -5.23 -31.62
C ARG A 71 -1.23 -6.19 -30.43
N LYS A 72 -0.38 -7.22 -30.48
CA LYS A 72 -0.06 -8.08 -29.31
C LYS A 72 0.71 -7.35 -28.22
N LEU A 73 1.54 -6.36 -28.58
CA LEU A 73 2.26 -5.51 -27.63
C LEU A 73 1.35 -4.44 -27.00
N VAL A 74 0.43 -3.86 -27.79
CA VAL A 74 -0.63 -2.95 -27.30
C VAL A 74 -1.72 -3.71 -26.51
N HIS A 75 -1.99 -4.97 -26.84
CA HIS A 75 -2.91 -5.87 -26.13
C HIS A 75 -2.44 -6.32 -24.73
N GLN A 76 -1.26 -5.94 -24.24
CA GLN A 76 -0.84 -6.37 -22.89
C GLN A 76 -1.51 -5.55 -21.77
N GLU A 77 -1.99 -4.33 -22.02
CA GLU A 77 -2.92 -3.65 -21.11
C GLU A 77 -4.33 -4.23 -21.22
N GLU A 78 -4.81 -4.49 -22.43
CA GLU A 78 -6.10 -5.16 -22.65
C GLU A 78 -6.12 -6.61 -22.14
N ARG A 79 -4.99 -7.33 -22.06
CA ARG A 79 -4.92 -8.66 -21.44
C ARG A 79 -4.95 -8.61 -19.93
N ALA A 80 -4.32 -7.61 -19.31
CA ALA A 80 -4.45 -7.39 -17.87
C ALA A 80 -5.88 -6.97 -17.53
N LEU A 81 -6.48 -6.11 -18.36
CA LEU A 81 -7.91 -5.79 -18.31
C LEU A 81 -8.79 -6.99 -18.62
N GLN A 82 -8.41 -7.91 -19.52
CA GLN A 82 -9.15 -9.14 -19.83
C GLN A 82 -8.99 -10.19 -18.74
N VAL A 83 -7.89 -10.23 -17.99
CA VAL A 83 -7.73 -11.09 -16.80
C VAL A 83 -8.48 -10.49 -15.63
N VAL A 84 -8.50 -9.17 -15.49
CA VAL A 84 -9.39 -8.49 -14.54
C VAL A 84 -10.86 -8.66 -14.96
N GLU A 85 -11.21 -8.58 -16.25
CA GLU A 85 -12.54 -8.87 -16.79
C GLU A 85 -12.88 -10.35 -16.69
N HIS A 86 -11.90 -11.24 -16.81
CA HIS A 86 -12.09 -12.68 -16.65
C HIS A 86 -12.31 -13.03 -15.18
N ALA A 87 -11.51 -12.46 -14.27
CA ALA A 87 -11.75 -12.51 -12.84
C ALA A 87 -13.14 -11.95 -12.56
N LEU A 88 -13.51 -10.79 -13.09
CA LEU A 88 -14.86 -10.20 -12.96
C LEU A 88 -15.96 -11.02 -13.63
N GLN A 89 -15.68 -11.78 -14.69
CA GLN A 89 -16.63 -12.71 -15.32
C GLN A 89 -16.83 -13.94 -14.46
N VAL A 90 -15.76 -14.46 -13.83
CA VAL A 90 -15.82 -15.54 -12.84
C VAL A 90 -16.63 -15.08 -11.63
N LEU A 91 -16.36 -13.87 -11.13
CA LEU A 91 -17.05 -13.25 -10.01
C LEU A 91 -18.50 -12.89 -10.33
N ASN A 92 -18.80 -12.36 -11.52
CA ASN A 92 -20.17 -12.11 -11.99
C ASN A 92 -20.96 -13.42 -12.14
N LYS A 93 -20.30 -14.50 -12.56
CA LYS A 93 -20.91 -15.82 -12.74
C LYS A 93 -21.20 -16.51 -11.41
N GLU A 94 -20.37 -16.31 -10.39
CA GLU A 94 -20.58 -16.88 -9.05
C GLU A 94 -21.46 -16.03 -8.13
N PHE A 95 -21.44 -14.70 -8.25
CA PHE A 95 -22.08 -13.78 -7.29
C PHE A 95 -23.15 -12.86 -7.88
N GLY A 96 -23.43 -12.92 -9.19
CA GLY A 96 -24.56 -12.20 -9.80
C GLY A 96 -24.42 -10.66 -9.83
N LEU A 97 -23.21 -10.13 -9.74
CA LEU A 97 -22.94 -8.69 -9.80
C LEU A 97 -23.35 -8.11 -11.17
N SER A 98 -24.06 -6.98 -11.14
CA SER A 98 -24.67 -6.30 -12.29
C SER A 98 -23.62 -5.76 -13.29
N ARG A 99 -23.99 -5.76 -14.58
CA ARG A 99 -23.13 -5.43 -15.74
C ARG A 99 -22.84 -3.94 -15.97
N ASP A 100 -23.28 -3.01 -15.13
CA ASP A 100 -23.19 -1.58 -15.48
C ASP A 100 -22.00 -0.86 -14.82
N PRO A 101 -20.86 -0.68 -15.52
CA PRO A 101 -19.73 0.12 -15.03
C PRO A 101 -20.09 1.60 -14.79
N LYS A 102 -21.26 2.09 -15.23
CA LYS A 102 -21.75 3.44 -14.88
C LYS A 102 -22.28 3.55 -13.44
N LEU A 103 -22.54 2.42 -12.77
CA LEU A 103 -22.96 2.40 -11.35
C LEU A 103 -21.80 2.58 -10.37
N TYR A 104 -20.55 2.59 -10.85
CA TYR A 104 -19.37 2.82 -10.02
C TYR A 104 -18.79 4.22 -10.28
N PRO A 105 -19.15 5.23 -9.47
CA PRO A 105 -18.78 6.62 -9.72
C PRO A 105 -17.27 6.91 -9.58
N SER A 106 -16.45 5.97 -9.08
CA SER A 106 -15.00 6.14 -9.00
C SER A 106 -14.21 4.86 -9.31
N ARG A 107 -13.04 5.01 -9.96
CA ARG A 107 -12.09 3.91 -10.22
C ARG A 107 -11.55 3.27 -8.93
N GLY A 108 -11.58 3.99 -7.81
CA GLY A 108 -11.18 3.48 -6.49
C GLY A 108 -12.11 2.40 -5.96
N LEU A 109 -13.43 2.59 -6.10
CA LEU A 109 -14.44 1.60 -5.66
C LEU A 109 -14.37 0.30 -6.45
N TYR A 110 -14.17 0.39 -7.77
CA TYR A 110 -13.98 -0.78 -8.63
C TYR A 110 -12.79 -1.64 -8.19
N ARG A 111 -11.66 -1.01 -7.81
CA ARG A 111 -10.47 -1.72 -7.32
C ARG A 111 -10.71 -2.40 -5.97
N ALA A 112 -11.45 -1.76 -5.08
CA ALA A 112 -11.77 -2.33 -3.77
C ALA A 112 -12.67 -3.57 -3.92
N HIS A 113 -13.66 -3.55 -4.82
CA HIS A 113 -14.50 -4.72 -5.09
C HIS A 113 -13.75 -5.87 -5.78
N LEU A 114 -12.77 -5.58 -6.64
CA LEU A 114 -11.91 -6.62 -7.21
C LEU A 114 -11.15 -7.37 -6.09
N ILE A 115 -10.73 -6.68 -5.04
CA ILE A 115 -10.01 -7.25 -3.91
C ILE A 115 -10.94 -8.06 -3.01
N GLU A 116 -12.11 -7.51 -2.66
CA GLU A 116 -13.15 -8.21 -1.90
C GLU A 116 -13.57 -9.51 -2.60
N ALA A 117 -13.66 -9.47 -3.92
CA ALA A 117 -13.93 -10.62 -4.74
C ALA A 117 -12.81 -11.68 -4.72
N LEU A 118 -11.53 -11.30 -4.59
CA LEU A 118 -10.45 -12.28 -4.45
C LEU A 118 -10.57 -13.06 -3.13
N ASP A 119 -11.16 -12.45 -2.11
CA ASP A 119 -11.41 -13.09 -0.82
C ASP A 119 -12.54 -14.14 -0.86
N THR A 120 -13.45 -14.03 -1.83
CA THR A 120 -14.52 -15.02 -2.01
C THR A 120 -14.10 -16.24 -2.83
N LEU A 121 -12.95 -16.17 -3.51
CA LEU A 121 -12.42 -17.27 -4.31
C LEU A 121 -11.86 -18.41 -3.44
N SER A 122 -11.91 -19.63 -3.97
CA SER A 122 -11.17 -20.74 -3.38
C SER A 122 -9.66 -20.44 -3.42
N GLU A 123 -8.90 -20.99 -2.47
CA GLU A 123 -7.44 -20.81 -2.43
C GLU A 123 -6.77 -21.20 -3.76
N ARG A 124 -7.30 -22.24 -4.43
CA ARG A 124 -6.79 -22.68 -5.74
C ARG A 124 -7.02 -21.62 -6.82
N ASP A 125 -8.22 -21.05 -6.89
CA ASP A 125 -8.59 -20.09 -7.93
C ASP A 125 -7.90 -18.74 -7.68
N ARG A 126 -7.83 -18.32 -6.42
CA ARG A 126 -7.05 -17.13 -6.03
C ARG A 126 -5.58 -17.27 -6.41
N ARG A 127 -4.95 -18.42 -6.13
CA ARG A 127 -3.58 -18.70 -6.60
C ARG A 127 -3.45 -18.63 -8.12
N GLY A 128 -4.44 -19.14 -8.86
CA GLY A 128 -4.50 -19.04 -10.32
C GLY A 128 -4.48 -17.58 -10.79
N VAL A 129 -5.40 -16.77 -10.26
CA VAL A 129 -5.50 -15.33 -10.60
C VAL A 129 -4.22 -14.57 -10.23
N ILE A 130 -3.67 -14.80 -9.04
CA ILE A 130 -2.40 -14.19 -8.62
C ILE A 130 -1.28 -14.59 -9.58
N SER A 131 -1.17 -15.88 -9.93
CA SER A 131 -0.16 -16.37 -10.88
C SER A 131 -0.29 -15.67 -12.23
N ASP A 132 -1.49 -15.60 -12.80
CA ASP A 132 -1.75 -14.99 -14.11
C ASP A 132 -1.35 -13.50 -14.16
N ILE A 133 -1.63 -12.74 -13.09
CA ILE A 133 -1.27 -11.32 -13.01
C ILE A 133 0.25 -11.15 -12.94
N PHE A 134 0.95 -12.02 -12.20
CA PHE A 134 2.41 -12.00 -12.14
C PHE A 134 3.04 -12.44 -13.47
N GLU A 135 2.47 -13.42 -14.16
CA GLU A 135 2.89 -13.83 -15.51
C GLU A 135 2.78 -12.68 -16.52
N ILE A 136 1.65 -11.96 -16.51
CA ILE A 136 1.47 -10.77 -17.36
C ILE A 136 2.49 -9.70 -17.02
N SER A 137 2.76 -9.50 -15.73
CA SER A 137 3.74 -8.51 -15.27
C SER A 137 5.15 -8.85 -15.76
N LEU A 138 5.54 -10.13 -15.70
CA LEU A 138 6.81 -10.62 -16.23
C LEU A 138 6.88 -10.48 -17.75
N ALA A 139 5.81 -10.80 -18.48
CA ALA A 139 5.75 -10.67 -19.93
C ALA A 139 5.86 -9.22 -20.42
N LYS A 140 5.48 -8.24 -19.59
CA LYS A 140 5.65 -6.80 -19.86
C LYS A 140 7.08 -6.31 -19.67
N GLY A 141 7.90 -7.05 -18.92
CA GLY A 141 9.28 -6.66 -18.58
C GLY A 141 9.39 -5.38 -17.73
N HIS A 142 8.27 -4.84 -17.23
CA HIS A 142 8.23 -3.69 -16.33
C HIS A 142 6.95 -3.70 -15.48
N VAL A 143 7.05 -3.21 -14.25
CA VAL A 143 5.91 -3.01 -13.34
C VAL A 143 5.66 -1.52 -13.20
N SER A 144 4.56 -1.00 -13.77
CA SER A 144 4.18 0.40 -13.57
C SER A 144 3.80 0.66 -12.11
N PRO A 145 3.89 1.90 -11.60
CA PRO A 145 3.47 2.21 -10.23
C PRO A 145 2.03 1.79 -9.91
N GLN A 146 1.11 1.94 -10.87
CA GLN A 146 -0.29 1.52 -10.72
C GLN A 146 -0.42 0.00 -10.61
N LEU A 147 0.35 -0.74 -11.44
CA LEU A 147 0.39 -2.20 -11.39
C LEU A 147 1.05 -2.68 -10.09
N ARG A 148 2.11 -2.01 -9.62
CA ARG A 148 2.75 -2.29 -8.33
C ARG A 148 1.76 -2.17 -7.18
N ASN A 149 1.04 -1.05 -7.07
CA ASN A 149 0.06 -0.86 -5.99
C ASN A 149 -1.06 -1.91 -6.04
N MET A 150 -1.52 -2.26 -7.25
CA MET A 150 -2.51 -3.34 -7.42
C MET A 150 -1.95 -4.69 -6.97
N LEU A 151 -0.71 -5.01 -7.35
CA LEU A 151 -0.04 -6.25 -6.95
C LEU A 151 0.21 -6.31 -5.44
N GLU A 152 0.68 -5.23 -4.83
CA GLU A 152 0.89 -5.13 -3.38
C GLU A 152 -0.40 -5.41 -2.62
N ARG A 153 -1.52 -4.85 -3.08
CA ARG A 153 -2.84 -5.14 -2.52
C ARG A 153 -3.24 -6.58 -2.74
N ILE A 154 -3.18 -7.11 -3.97
CA ILE A 154 -3.55 -8.51 -4.23
C ILE A 154 -2.71 -9.47 -3.37
N VAL A 155 -1.42 -9.19 -3.21
CA VAL A 155 -0.52 -10.00 -2.41
C VAL A 155 -0.80 -9.83 -0.91
N SER A 156 -1.23 -8.68 -0.42
CA SER A 156 -1.52 -8.51 1.02
C SER A 156 -2.64 -9.43 1.52
N TYR A 157 -3.56 -9.82 0.63
CA TYR A 157 -4.64 -10.80 0.88
C TYR A 157 -4.20 -12.26 0.70
N ALA A 158 -3.06 -12.51 0.04
CA ALA A 158 -2.51 -13.85 -0.06
C ALA A 158 -2.07 -14.35 1.34
N SER A 159 -2.33 -15.62 1.62
CA SER A 159 -1.84 -16.27 2.83
C SER A 159 -0.29 -16.33 2.85
N PRO A 160 0.33 -16.49 4.02
CA PRO A 160 1.78 -16.66 4.13
C PRO A 160 2.33 -17.78 3.22
N VAL A 161 1.57 -18.86 3.06
CA VAL A 161 1.93 -20.01 2.22
C VAL A 161 1.92 -19.65 0.74
N GLU A 162 0.89 -18.92 0.29
CA GLU A 162 0.79 -18.40 -1.08
C GLU A 162 1.93 -17.42 -1.39
N LYS A 163 2.19 -16.47 -0.50
CA LYS A 163 3.30 -15.51 -0.63
C LYS A 163 4.65 -16.22 -0.76
N ARG A 164 4.91 -17.22 0.10
CA ARG A 164 6.15 -18.01 0.05
C ARG A 164 6.25 -18.80 -1.26
N TRP A 165 5.18 -19.44 -1.69
CA TRP A 165 5.16 -20.20 -2.95
C TRP A 165 5.49 -19.30 -4.14
N LEU A 166 4.81 -18.15 -4.22
CA LEU A 166 5.02 -17.18 -5.30
C LEU A 166 6.44 -16.60 -5.27
N ALA A 167 6.94 -16.25 -4.08
CA ALA A 167 8.30 -15.76 -3.92
C ALA A 167 9.34 -16.81 -4.33
N LYS A 168 9.11 -18.11 -4.07
CA LYS A 168 10.02 -19.14 -4.55
C LYS A 168 10.06 -19.18 -6.08
N LYS A 169 8.89 -19.21 -6.73
CA LYS A 169 8.79 -19.21 -8.20
C LYS A 169 9.47 -18.01 -8.85
N LEU A 170 9.30 -16.81 -8.30
CA LEU A 170 9.96 -15.61 -8.80
C LEU A 170 11.47 -15.62 -8.59
N CYS A 171 11.96 -16.23 -7.50
CA CYS A 171 13.38 -16.40 -7.27
C CYS A 171 14.01 -17.34 -8.31
N ASP A 172 13.38 -18.49 -8.56
CA ASP A 172 13.82 -19.46 -9.56
C ASP A 172 13.92 -18.76 -10.95
N ILE A 173 12.90 -17.99 -11.32
CA ILE A 173 12.89 -17.16 -12.54
C ILE A 173 14.02 -16.13 -12.57
N ALA A 174 14.24 -15.41 -11.46
CA ALA A 174 15.27 -14.39 -11.37
C ALA A 174 16.69 -14.97 -11.47
N GLU A 175 16.86 -16.24 -11.09
CA GLU A 175 18.11 -17.00 -11.23
C GLU A 175 18.26 -17.66 -12.62
N GLY A 176 17.23 -17.58 -13.47
CA GLY A 176 17.20 -18.20 -14.79
C GLY A 176 16.84 -19.70 -14.77
N GLU A 177 16.38 -20.22 -13.63
CA GLU A 177 15.87 -21.57 -13.49
C GLU A 177 14.40 -21.61 -13.92
N VAL A 178 14.16 -21.86 -15.20
CA VAL A 178 12.81 -21.91 -15.78
C VAL A 178 12.36 -23.37 -15.87
N ASP A 179 11.58 -23.83 -14.88
CA ASP A 179 10.85 -25.10 -14.99
C ASP A 179 9.68 -24.93 -15.99
N GLY A 180 9.56 -25.84 -16.97
CA GLY A 180 8.66 -25.76 -18.13
C GLY A 180 7.13 -25.78 -17.88
N GLU A 181 6.67 -25.58 -16.65
CA GLU A 181 5.24 -25.49 -16.29
C GLU A 181 4.89 -24.18 -15.58
N GLY A 182 3.94 -23.42 -16.15
CA GLY A 182 3.42 -22.15 -15.62
C GLY A 182 4.24 -20.93 -16.04
N ILE A 183 4.56 -20.08 -15.05
CA ILE A 183 5.21 -18.75 -15.19
C ILE A 183 6.45 -18.76 -16.10
N GLY A 184 7.15 -19.90 -16.20
CA GLY A 184 8.30 -20.07 -17.08
C GLY A 184 8.02 -19.95 -18.58
N ARG A 185 6.84 -20.37 -19.07
CA ARG A 185 6.52 -20.33 -20.51
C ARG A 185 6.32 -18.90 -21.05
N ALA A 186 5.91 -17.97 -20.19
CA ALA A 186 5.75 -16.56 -20.56
C ALA A 186 7.10 -15.90 -20.87
N ILE A 187 8.18 -16.42 -20.28
CA ILE A 187 9.55 -15.91 -20.45
C ILE A 187 10.17 -16.47 -21.74
N GLU A 188 9.97 -17.76 -22.03
CA GLU A 188 10.47 -18.39 -23.28
C GLU A 188 9.87 -17.77 -24.55
N THR A 189 8.70 -17.15 -24.46
CA THR A 189 7.99 -16.57 -25.61
C THR A 189 8.23 -15.07 -25.82
N THR A 190 9.00 -14.41 -24.95
CA THR A 190 9.26 -12.97 -25.04
C THR A 190 10.75 -12.66 -25.26
N HIS A 191 11.07 -11.70 -26.13
CA HIS A 191 12.44 -11.23 -26.41
C HIS A 191 13.11 -10.48 -25.23
N TYR A 192 12.61 -10.68 -24.00
CA TYR A 192 12.86 -9.83 -22.83
C TYR A 192 13.41 -10.63 -21.62
N ALA A 193 14.15 -11.72 -21.84
CA ALA A 193 14.71 -12.54 -20.77
C ALA A 193 15.48 -11.74 -19.70
N ASP A 194 16.30 -10.76 -20.12
CA ASP A 194 17.04 -9.88 -19.19
C ASP A 194 16.10 -8.98 -18.35
N ASN A 195 14.95 -8.58 -18.91
CA ASN A 195 13.96 -7.79 -18.18
C ASN A 195 13.10 -8.66 -17.25
N ALA A 196 12.93 -9.95 -17.56
CA ALA A 196 12.17 -10.89 -16.74
C ALA A 196 12.83 -11.09 -15.36
N ALA A 197 14.16 -11.26 -15.31
CA ALA A 197 14.88 -11.42 -14.04
C ALA A 197 14.81 -10.16 -13.15
N SER A 198 14.95 -8.98 -13.76
CA SER A 198 14.78 -7.69 -13.07
C SER A 198 13.34 -7.51 -12.56
N THR A 199 12.36 -7.84 -13.40
CA THR A 199 10.93 -7.77 -13.05
C THR A 199 10.59 -8.73 -11.92
N ALA A 200 11.06 -9.98 -11.98
CA ALA A 200 10.89 -10.96 -10.93
C ALA A 200 11.50 -10.50 -9.60
N THR A 201 12.69 -9.89 -9.66
CA THR A 201 13.35 -9.28 -8.50
C THR A 201 12.51 -8.15 -7.88
N ASN A 202 11.86 -7.31 -8.70
CA ASN A 202 10.96 -6.26 -8.21
C ASN A 202 9.68 -6.84 -7.60
N LEU A 203 9.11 -7.88 -8.23
CA LEU A 203 7.94 -8.60 -7.75
C LEU A 203 8.21 -9.33 -6.41
N LEU A 204 9.44 -9.83 -6.20
CA LEU A 204 9.88 -10.34 -4.90
C LEU A 204 9.90 -9.25 -3.82
N GLY A 205 10.31 -8.03 -4.18
CA GLY A 205 10.27 -6.87 -3.30
C GLY A 205 8.84 -6.58 -2.83
N ILE A 206 7.90 -6.56 -3.77
CA ILE A 206 6.45 -6.39 -3.52
C ILE A 206 5.93 -7.44 -2.53
N ILE A 207 6.29 -8.71 -2.70
CA ILE A 207 5.84 -9.77 -1.78
C ILE A 207 6.40 -9.58 -0.37
N CYS A 208 7.68 -9.21 -0.25
CA CYS A 208 8.30 -8.94 1.04
C CYS A 208 7.67 -7.70 1.71
N GLU A 209 7.33 -6.68 0.93
CA GLU A 209 6.67 -5.46 1.41
C GLU A 209 5.23 -5.70 1.89
N ALA A 210 4.49 -6.59 1.20
CA ALA A 210 3.12 -6.96 1.50
C ALA A 210 2.97 -7.98 2.65
N CYS A 211 4.06 -8.45 3.25
CA CYS A 211 4.00 -9.21 4.49
C CYS A 211 3.43 -8.32 5.61
N THR A 212 2.54 -8.84 6.46
CA THR A 212 1.86 -8.07 7.51
C THR A 212 2.74 -7.85 8.73
N ASP A 213 3.58 -8.83 9.05
CA ASP A 213 4.43 -8.82 10.24
C ASP A 213 5.81 -9.45 10.02
N PHE A 214 6.63 -9.38 11.07
CA PHE A 214 7.99 -9.91 11.06
C PHE A 214 8.05 -11.44 10.86
N GLN A 215 7.05 -12.17 11.38
CA GLN A 215 7.03 -13.63 11.30
C GLN A 215 6.71 -14.10 9.88
N GLU A 216 5.73 -13.47 9.24
CA GLU A 216 5.39 -13.72 7.85
C GLU A 216 6.56 -13.38 6.93
N LEU A 217 7.18 -12.20 7.10
CA LEU A 217 8.38 -11.84 6.34
C LEU A 217 9.49 -12.87 6.55
N GLY A 218 9.72 -13.30 7.79
CA GLY A 218 10.68 -14.35 8.12
C GLY A 218 10.34 -15.68 7.43
N PHE A 219 9.07 -16.06 7.37
CA PHE A 219 8.60 -17.27 6.70
C PHE A 219 8.86 -17.23 5.19
N VAL A 220 8.59 -16.10 4.54
CA VAL A 220 8.86 -15.90 3.11
C VAL A 220 10.37 -15.91 2.84
N VAL A 221 11.14 -15.07 3.54
CA VAL A 221 12.60 -14.94 3.33
C VAL A 221 13.34 -16.26 3.59
N ASN A 222 13.02 -16.97 4.67
CA ASN A 222 13.63 -18.26 4.97
C ASN A 222 13.13 -19.35 4.01
N GLY A 223 11.90 -19.25 3.54
CA GLY A 223 11.28 -20.17 2.61
C GLY A 223 11.87 -20.14 1.20
N VAL A 224 12.24 -18.96 0.72
CA VAL A 224 13.01 -18.76 -0.52
C VAL A 224 14.48 -19.11 -0.30
N GLY A 225 15.04 -18.67 0.82
CA GLY A 225 16.44 -18.87 1.18
C GLY A 225 17.23 -17.56 1.10
N LYS A 226 17.85 -17.18 2.23
CA LYS A 226 18.62 -15.93 2.35
C LYS A 226 19.77 -15.85 1.33
N LYS A 227 20.39 -16.98 0.99
CA LYS A 227 21.51 -17.03 0.04
C LYS A 227 21.04 -16.65 -1.37
N ASN A 228 19.95 -17.26 -1.83
CA ASN A 228 19.34 -17.03 -3.14
C ASN A 228 18.92 -15.56 -3.28
N LEU A 229 18.19 -15.02 -2.30
CA LEU A 229 17.80 -13.60 -2.29
C LEU A 229 19.00 -12.63 -2.34
N LEU A 230 20.12 -12.97 -1.72
CA LEU A 230 21.35 -12.17 -1.77
C LEU A 230 22.11 -12.31 -3.11
N GLN A 231 21.98 -13.44 -3.80
CA GLN A 231 22.58 -13.67 -5.12
C GLN A 231 21.94 -12.79 -6.21
N LEU A 232 20.67 -12.41 -6.03
CA LEU A 232 19.96 -11.48 -6.91
C LEU A 232 20.52 -10.04 -6.88
N LYS A 233 21.45 -9.73 -5.96
CA LYS A 233 22.14 -8.42 -5.83
C LYS A 233 21.20 -7.21 -5.71
N SER A 234 19.92 -7.41 -5.43
CA SER A 234 18.97 -6.33 -5.15
C SER A 234 19.24 -5.69 -3.79
N ARG A 235 19.40 -4.36 -3.79
CA ARG A 235 19.55 -3.59 -2.56
C ARG A 235 18.32 -3.72 -1.66
N GLU A 236 17.13 -3.74 -2.24
CA GLU A 236 15.86 -3.82 -1.53
C GLU A 236 15.69 -5.19 -0.86
N LEU A 237 15.89 -6.28 -1.59
CA LEU A 237 15.86 -7.64 -1.02
C LEU A 237 16.90 -7.82 0.07
N LYS A 238 18.07 -7.21 -0.09
CA LYS A 238 19.11 -7.20 0.95
C LYS A 238 18.67 -6.51 2.24
N GLU A 239 17.83 -5.45 2.17
CA GLU A 239 17.23 -4.84 3.37
C GLU A 239 16.25 -5.80 4.04
N TYR A 240 15.36 -6.47 3.30
CA TYR A 240 14.42 -7.45 3.87
C TYR A 240 15.13 -8.63 4.54
N VAL A 241 16.20 -9.15 3.91
CA VAL A 241 17.04 -10.20 4.50
C VAL A 241 17.74 -9.68 5.76
N ALA A 242 18.18 -8.41 5.79
CA ALA A 242 18.77 -7.79 6.97
C ALA A 242 17.74 -7.60 8.10
N ILE A 243 16.51 -7.17 7.78
CA ILE A 243 15.41 -7.08 8.74
C ILE A 243 15.20 -8.44 9.41
N VAL A 244 15.03 -9.51 8.64
CA VAL A 244 14.83 -10.86 9.20
C VAL A 244 16.05 -11.34 9.98
N SER A 245 17.26 -11.18 9.44
CA SER A 245 18.47 -11.78 10.02
C SER A 245 18.98 -11.02 11.23
N VAL A 246 19.11 -9.70 11.13
CA VAL A 246 19.58 -8.84 12.21
C VAL A 246 18.45 -8.54 13.18
N GLY A 247 17.25 -8.23 12.68
CA GLY A 247 16.08 -7.97 13.52
C GLY A 247 15.71 -9.15 14.43
N SER A 248 15.90 -10.40 13.99
CA SER A 248 15.72 -11.56 14.88
C SER A 248 16.66 -11.50 16.07
N LYS A 249 17.96 -11.25 15.84
CA LYS A 249 18.97 -11.11 16.90
C LYS A 249 18.65 -9.94 17.85
N MET A 250 18.12 -8.84 17.31
CA MET A 250 17.74 -7.68 18.10
C MET A 250 16.53 -7.96 19.00
N ARG A 251 15.57 -8.75 18.51
CA ARG A 251 14.36 -9.17 19.22
C ARG A 251 14.62 -10.30 20.22
N GLU A 252 15.66 -11.09 20.02
CA GLU A 252 16.10 -12.10 20.98
C GLU A 252 16.50 -11.42 22.29
N GLN A 253 15.57 -11.40 23.24
CA GLN A 253 15.89 -11.17 24.63
C GLN A 253 16.65 -12.39 25.13
N LYS A 254 17.96 -12.44 24.91
CA LYS A 254 18.82 -13.23 25.80
C LYS A 254 18.63 -12.62 27.17
N ARG A 255 17.73 -13.21 27.97
CA ARG A 255 17.74 -13.01 29.42
C ARG A 255 19.14 -13.40 29.83
N PHE A 256 20.02 -12.42 30.05
CA PHE A 256 21.22 -12.64 30.81
C PHE A 256 20.70 -13.11 32.17
N ARG A 257 20.71 -14.42 32.38
CA ARG A 257 20.56 -15.00 33.70
C ARG A 257 21.97 -14.85 34.26
N PRO A 258 22.21 -14.00 35.28
CA PRO A 258 23.46 -14.10 36.01
C PRO A 258 23.58 -15.58 36.41
N GLU A 259 24.67 -16.23 36.01
CA GLU A 259 24.96 -17.60 36.41
C GLU A 259 24.86 -17.66 37.94
N GLY A 260 23.78 -18.28 38.45
CA GLY A 260 23.50 -18.31 39.89
C GLY A 260 22.04 -18.37 40.30
N VAL A 261 21.07 -17.97 39.47
CA VAL A 261 19.64 -18.04 39.86
C VAL A 261 18.95 -19.26 39.24
N LYS A 262 19.04 -20.40 39.93
CA LYS A 262 18.27 -21.61 39.61
C LYS A 262 16.77 -21.32 39.72
N ALA A 263 16.05 -21.67 38.65
CA ALA A 263 14.61 -21.50 38.52
C ALA A 263 13.86 -22.56 39.33
N ASN A 264 13.52 -22.24 40.58
CA ASN A 264 12.44 -22.93 41.30
C ASN A 264 11.24 -21.99 41.46
N GLY A 265 10.23 -22.18 40.61
CA GLY A 265 8.80 -22.00 40.94
C GLY A 265 8.22 -20.63 41.34
N LYS A 266 9.00 -19.56 41.56
CA LYS A 266 8.46 -18.25 41.98
C LYS A 266 8.59 -17.19 40.87
N ARG A 267 7.79 -17.33 39.82
CA ARG A 267 7.81 -16.47 38.62
C ARG A 267 7.12 -15.09 38.79
N LEU A 268 6.63 -14.74 39.99
CA LEU A 268 5.88 -13.49 40.22
C LEU A 268 6.32 -12.64 41.43
N ARG A 269 7.42 -12.96 42.14
CA ARG A 269 7.92 -12.15 43.28
C ARG A 269 9.17 -11.31 43.00
N ILE A 270 9.66 -11.24 41.77
CA ILE A 270 10.93 -10.55 41.44
C ILE A 270 10.73 -9.04 41.21
N LEU A 271 9.55 -8.58 40.81
CA LEU A 271 9.29 -7.13 40.67
C LEU A 271 9.28 -6.37 42.01
N ASN A 272 9.06 -7.05 43.15
CA ASN A 272 9.15 -6.47 44.49
C ASN A 272 10.55 -6.57 45.13
N LYS A 273 11.57 -7.13 44.44
CA LYS A 273 12.93 -7.30 45.01
C LYS A 273 13.90 -6.16 44.71
N TYR A 274 13.49 -5.13 43.95
CA TYR A 274 14.32 -3.97 43.59
C TYR A 274 14.36 -2.86 44.65
N ALA A 275 14.12 -3.16 45.93
CA ALA A 275 14.15 -2.18 47.02
C ALA A 275 15.58 -1.68 47.34
N ASN A 276 16.62 -2.47 47.03
CA ASN A 276 18.01 -2.17 47.38
C ASN A 276 18.76 -1.50 46.22
N GLY A 277 19.42 -0.36 46.49
CA GLY A 277 20.21 0.40 45.50
C GLY A 277 21.31 -0.42 44.80
N LYS A 278 21.90 -1.42 45.46
CA LYS A 278 22.88 -2.33 44.82
C LYS A 278 22.26 -3.14 43.67
N VAL A 279 21.03 -3.63 43.85
CA VAL A 279 20.32 -4.43 42.85
C VAL A 279 19.90 -3.57 41.65
N VAL A 280 19.49 -2.32 41.91
CA VAL A 280 19.14 -1.38 40.84
C VAL A 280 20.36 -1.02 39.99
N ASN A 281 21.52 -0.74 40.61
CA ASN A 281 22.74 -0.47 39.86
C ASN A 281 23.19 -1.68 39.03
N ALA A 282 23.15 -2.89 39.59
CA ALA A 282 23.45 -4.11 38.84
C ALA A 282 22.54 -4.28 37.62
N ARG A 283 21.25 -3.93 37.74
CA ARG A 283 20.33 -3.95 36.58
C ARG A 283 20.69 -2.91 35.51
N LEU A 284 21.15 -1.73 35.90
CA LEU A 284 21.62 -0.71 34.95
C LEU A 284 22.90 -1.16 34.24
N ASP A 285 23.82 -1.84 34.95
CA ASP A 285 25.01 -2.45 34.36
C ASP A 285 24.65 -3.58 33.37
N GLU A 286 23.70 -4.46 33.75
CA GLU A 286 23.17 -5.50 32.85
C GLU A 286 22.59 -4.92 31.56
N LEU A 287 21.86 -3.80 31.65
CA LEU A 287 21.28 -3.14 30.48
C LEU A 287 22.37 -2.60 29.54
N GLN A 288 23.47 -2.07 30.09
CA GLN A 288 24.61 -1.64 29.29
C GLN A 288 25.27 -2.83 28.58
N SER A 289 25.53 -3.93 29.30
CA SER A 289 26.06 -5.15 28.68
C SER A 289 25.12 -5.75 27.63
N GLU A 290 23.79 -5.67 27.84
CA GLU A 290 22.79 -6.11 26.85
C GLU A 290 22.89 -5.30 25.55
N ILE A 291 23.12 -3.99 25.64
CA ILE A 291 23.34 -3.10 24.49
C ILE A 291 24.61 -3.49 23.73
N GLU A 292 25.72 -3.69 24.43
CA GLU A 292 27.01 -4.08 23.84
C GLU A 292 26.94 -5.44 23.14
N LEU A 293 26.29 -6.43 23.77
CA LEU A 293 26.08 -7.75 23.18
C LEU A 293 25.24 -7.69 21.90
N ARG A 294 24.20 -6.86 21.87
CA ARG A 294 23.41 -6.63 20.65
C ARG A 294 24.25 -5.96 19.57
N ARG A 295 25.09 -4.98 19.91
CA ARG A 295 25.99 -4.32 18.97
C ARG A 295 26.92 -5.34 18.30
N TYR A 296 27.54 -6.21 19.10
CA TYR A 296 28.36 -7.31 18.59
C TYR A 296 27.56 -8.23 17.65
N ALA A 297 26.34 -8.62 18.03
CA ALA A 297 25.49 -9.51 17.24
C ALA A 297 25.08 -8.91 15.87
N ILE A 298 24.96 -7.59 15.78
CA ILE A 298 24.75 -6.87 14.51
C ILE A 298 26.02 -6.95 13.63
N ASP A 299 27.20 -6.75 14.23
CA ASP A 299 28.48 -6.71 13.53
C ASP A 299 28.98 -8.08 13.04
N GLU A 300 28.45 -9.18 13.57
CA GLU A 300 28.81 -10.56 13.18
C GLU A 300 28.65 -10.84 11.67
N ASP A 301 27.71 -10.17 10.98
CA ASP A 301 27.45 -10.40 9.56
C ASP A 301 27.79 -9.17 8.70
N ALA A 302 29.04 -9.12 8.26
CA ALA A 302 29.58 -8.04 7.43
C ALA A 302 28.79 -7.81 6.13
N ARG A 303 28.02 -8.80 5.65
CA ARG A 303 27.20 -8.64 4.43
C ARG A 303 26.17 -7.53 4.61
N PHE A 304 25.65 -7.32 5.82
CA PHE A 304 24.59 -6.34 6.09
C PHE A 304 25.09 -4.98 6.56
N LYS A 305 26.39 -4.79 6.78
CA LYS A 305 26.97 -3.53 7.31
C LYS A 305 26.56 -2.28 6.52
N ALA A 306 26.39 -2.42 5.20
CA ALA A 306 25.98 -1.32 4.31
C ALA A 306 24.47 -1.04 4.29
N THR A 307 23.64 -1.89 4.91
CA THR A 307 22.18 -1.75 4.91
C THR A 307 21.73 -0.61 5.82
N GLN A 308 20.65 0.05 5.45
CA GLN A 308 19.99 1.06 6.27
C GLN A 308 19.45 0.45 7.57
N THR A 309 19.02 -0.81 7.52
CA THR A 309 18.53 -1.55 8.69
C THR A 309 19.61 -1.66 9.77
N VAL A 310 20.80 -2.15 9.42
CA VAL A 310 21.93 -2.30 10.37
C VAL A 310 22.38 -0.96 10.93
N ARG A 311 22.58 0.05 10.05
CA ARG A 311 22.97 1.39 10.49
C ARG A 311 21.97 1.98 11.50
N HIS A 312 20.68 1.72 11.30
CA HIS A 312 19.67 2.23 12.20
C HIS A 312 19.63 1.49 13.54
N PHE A 313 19.80 0.16 13.55
CA PHE A 313 19.95 -0.56 14.81
C PHE A 313 21.17 -0.10 15.63
N HIS A 314 22.30 0.23 14.99
CA HIS A 314 23.42 0.88 15.69
C HIS A 314 22.99 2.21 16.31
N GLN A 315 22.32 3.08 15.55
CA GLN A 315 21.82 4.36 16.07
C GLN A 315 20.83 4.19 17.25
N VAL A 316 19.99 3.14 17.22
CA VAL A 316 19.10 2.80 18.33
C VAL A 316 19.91 2.44 19.58
N LEU A 317 20.92 1.57 19.43
CA LEU A 317 21.76 1.14 20.54
C LEU A 317 22.60 2.28 21.11
N ASP A 318 23.26 3.07 20.25
CA ASP A 318 24.08 4.23 20.62
C ASP A 318 23.24 5.26 21.39
N ASN A 319 22.08 5.64 20.86
CA ASN A 319 21.20 6.59 21.52
C ASN A 319 20.67 6.08 22.87
N THR A 320 20.39 4.78 22.97
CA THR A 320 19.90 4.20 24.22
C THR A 320 21.00 4.10 25.27
N GLU A 321 22.23 3.77 24.85
CA GLU A 321 23.42 3.78 25.71
C GLU A 321 23.71 5.19 26.23
N ASP A 322 23.69 6.19 25.35
CA ASP A 322 23.90 7.59 25.69
C ASP A 322 22.85 8.09 26.68
N TYR A 323 21.57 7.78 26.43
CA TYR A 323 20.47 8.11 27.34
C TYR A 323 20.64 7.46 28.71
N LEU A 324 20.93 6.15 28.75
CA LEU A 324 21.18 5.40 29.98
C LEU A 324 22.35 5.99 30.76
N ARG A 325 23.49 6.25 30.10
CA ARG A 325 24.70 6.78 30.73
C ARG A 325 24.46 8.16 31.33
N HIS A 326 23.83 9.07 30.56
CA HIS A 326 23.56 10.43 31.00
C HIS A 326 22.59 10.46 32.19
N GLU A 327 21.44 9.79 32.08
CA GLU A 327 20.44 9.79 33.14
C GLU A 327 20.90 9.06 34.40
N ARG A 328 21.68 7.98 34.26
CA ARG A 328 22.30 7.30 35.41
C ARG A 328 23.24 8.21 36.18
N GLY A 329 24.02 9.05 35.48
CA GLY A 329 24.93 10.02 36.11
C GLY A 329 24.20 11.12 36.88
N ARG A 330 23.02 11.53 36.39
CA ARG A 330 22.17 12.57 37.00
C ARG A 330 21.39 12.08 38.21
N LEU A 331 20.81 10.89 38.14
CA LEU A 331 19.88 10.37 39.15
C LEU A 331 20.61 9.83 40.38
N LYS A 332 20.29 10.38 41.56
CA LYS A 332 20.86 9.95 42.86
C LYS A 332 19.95 9.01 43.63
N ALA A 333 18.64 9.23 43.60
CA ALA A 333 17.70 8.43 44.38
C ALA A 333 17.51 7.02 43.77
N THR A 334 17.39 6.01 44.63
CA THR A 334 17.18 4.62 44.19
C THR A 334 15.86 4.45 43.45
N LYS A 335 14.81 5.19 43.84
CA LYS A 335 13.51 5.18 43.16
C LYS A 335 13.64 5.62 41.70
N ASP A 336 14.32 6.74 41.45
CA ASP A 336 14.47 7.30 40.10
C ASP A 336 15.37 6.41 39.24
N ARG A 337 16.43 5.82 39.81
CA ARG A 337 17.25 4.83 39.10
C ARG A 337 16.48 3.57 38.74
N ARG A 338 15.55 3.13 39.60
CA ARG A 338 14.65 2.02 39.30
C ARG A 338 13.73 2.37 38.14
N GLU A 339 13.19 3.59 38.15
CA GLU A 339 12.35 4.08 37.07
C GLU A 339 13.12 4.15 35.75
N LEU A 340 14.35 4.69 35.76
CA LEU A 340 15.25 4.66 34.60
C LEU A 340 15.49 3.24 34.08
N ALA A 341 15.80 2.29 34.96
CA ALA A 341 16.02 0.90 34.55
C ALA A 341 14.78 0.29 33.88
N ASN A 342 13.59 0.57 34.39
CA ASN A 342 12.33 0.11 33.81
C ASN A 342 12.06 0.78 32.46
N THR A 343 12.22 2.11 32.38
CA THR A 343 12.06 2.88 31.14
C THR A 343 13.02 2.40 30.07
N VAL A 344 14.32 2.26 30.35
CA VAL A 344 15.32 1.79 29.39
C VAL A 344 15.08 0.35 28.97
N THR A 345 14.70 -0.54 29.89
CA THR A 345 14.31 -1.93 29.55
C THR A 345 13.17 -1.91 28.52
N ARG A 346 12.16 -1.06 28.74
CA ARG A 346 11.01 -0.96 27.82
C ARG A 346 11.38 -0.29 26.51
N MET A 347 12.16 0.79 26.55
CA MET A 347 12.69 1.47 25.37
C MET A 347 13.46 0.46 24.51
N LEU A 348 14.39 -0.32 25.07
CA LEU A 348 15.12 -1.34 24.31
C LEU A 348 14.16 -2.35 23.66
N SER A 349 13.15 -2.83 24.39
CA SER A 349 12.16 -3.76 23.87
C SER A 349 11.42 -3.18 22.66
N VAL A 350 10.88 -1.97 22.77
CA VAL A 350 10.11 -1.30 21.71
C VAL A 350 11.01 -0.93 20.53
N GLN A 351 12.14 -0.28 20.80
CA GLN A 351 13.07 0.19 19.79
C GLN A 351 13.69 -0.97 18.99
N CYS A 352 14.07 -2.07 19.63
CA CYS A 352 14.62 -3.25 18.94
C CYS A 352 13.55 -4.04 18.18
N ARG A 353 12.31 -4.06 18.68
CA ARG A 353 11.19 -4.68 17.97
C ARG A 353 10.88 -3.92 16.70
N TYR A 354 10.55 -2.64 16.81
CA TYR A 354 10.05 -1.86 15.67
C TYR A 354 11.16 -1.14 14.88
N ASN A 355 12.43 -1.30 15.25
CA ASN A 355 13.56 -0.57 14.68
C ASN A 355 13.30 0.94 14.63
N ILE A 356 12.84 1.47 15.76
CA ILE A 356 12.50 2.89 15.93
C ILE A 356 13.35 3.47 17.05
N ARG A 357 13.75 4.73 16.93
CA ARG A 357 14.59 5.41 17.91
C ARG A 357 13.78 6.33 18.81
N CYS A 358 13.88 6.15 20.12
CA CYS A 358 13.32 7.05 21.12
C CYS A 358 14.39 8.08 21.51
N THR A 359 14.14 9.35 21.25
CA THR A 359 15.09 10.44 21.49
C THR A 359 14.45 11.60 22.21
N ALA A 360 15.25 12.51 22.75
CA ALA A 360 14.76 13.74 23.36
C ALA A 360 15.75 14.89 23.08
N GLU A 361 15.23 16.11 23.05
CA GLU A 361 16.05 17.31 22.87
C GLU A 361 17.03 17.50 24.03
N GLN A 362 18.28 17.79 23.69
CA GLN A 362 19.35 18.11 24.63
C GLN A 362 19.64 19.62 24.61
N SER A 363 20.01 20.17 25.75
CA SER A 363 20.62 21.49 25.85
C SER A 363 22.05 21.48 25.28
N PRO A 364 22.67 22.66 25.08
CA PRO A 364 24.08 22.74 24.68
C PRO A 364 25.05 22.04 25.65
N SER A 365 24.66 21.87 26.92
CA SER A 365 25.43 21.12 27.93
C SER A 365 25.26 19.60 27.84
N GLY A 366 24.48 19.10 26.88
CA GLY A 366 24.19 17.68 26.69
C GLY A 366 23.06 17.14 27.58
N SER A 367 22.48 17.94 28.47
CA SER A 367 21.39 17.50 29.34
C SER A 367 20.06 17.48 28.61
N TYR A 368 19.28 16.42 28.76
CA TYR A 368 17.94 16.33 28.19
C TYR A 368 17.01 17.38 28.81
N LYS A 369 16.27 18.09 27.95
CA LYS A 369 15.25 19.07 28.35
C LYS A 369 13.91 18.39 28.71
N VAL A 370 13.65 17.24 28.11
CA VAL A 370 12.45 16.42 28.28
C VAL A 370 12.87 14.95 28.36
N HIS A 371 12.14 14.13 29.10
CA HIS A 371 12.53 12.74 29.37
C HIS A 371 11.43 11.76 28.96
N TRP A 372 11.86 10.60 28.45
CA TRP A 372 10.98 9.45 28.33
C TRP A 372 10.67 8.88 29.71
N ASP A 373 9.41 8.56 29.94
CA ASP A 373 8.97 7.77 31.09
C ASP A 373 8.35 6.44 30.62
N GLN A 374 8.03 5.55 31.56
CA GLN A 374 7.43 4.26 31.23
C GLN A 374 6.08 4.40 30.51
N GLN A 375 5.31 5.44 30.78
CA GLN A 375 3.98 5.59 30.23
C GLN A 375 4.04 6.12 28.78
N LEU A 376 4.93 7.05 28.47
CA LEU A 376 5.19 7.49 27.10
C LEU A 376 5.69 6.32 26.23
N VAL A 377 6.57 5.47 26.77
CA VAL A 377 7.03 4.27 26.05
C VAL A 377 5.89 3.25 25.86
N ARG A 378 4.98 3.12 26.84
CA ARG A 378 3.75 2.29 26.70
C ARG A 378 2.85 2.79 25.61
N ASP A 379 2.66 4.11 25.55
CA ASP A 379 1.78 4.72 24.58
C ASP A 379 2.37 4.63 23.17
N LEU A 380 3.68 4.80 23.03
CA LEU A 380 4.40 4.54 21.79
C LEU A 380 4.25 3.07 21.35
N GLU A 381 4.49 2.13 22.26
CA GLU A 381 4.33 0.69 21.98
C GLU A 381 2.90 0.35 21.55
N HIS A 382 1.92 0.94 22.24
CA HIS A 382 0.52 0.78 21.90
C HIS A 382 0.25 1.29 20.48
N VAL A 383 0.62 2.54 20.16
CA VAL A 383 0.44 3.12 18.82
C VAL A 383 1.14 2.26 17.75
N LEU A 384 2.40 1.88 17.95
CA LEU A 384 3.13 1.02 17.01
C LEU A 384 2.44 -0.34 16.78
N SER A 385 1.82 -0.91 17.81
CA SER A 385 1.06 -2.17 17.67
C SER A 385 -0.22 -2.03 16.86
N LEU A 386 -0.64 -0.81 16.55
CA LEU A 386 -1.84 -0.55 15.76
C LEU A 386 -1.58 -0.65 14.24
N PHE A 387 -0.31 -0.59 13.83
CA PHE A 387 0.11 -0.71 12.43
C PHE A 387 0.60 -2.14 12.14
N PRO A 388 0.48 -2.62 10.89
CA PRO A 388 1.20 -3.81 10.45
C PRO A 388 2.70 -3.63 10.70
N GLU A 389 3.29 -4.58 11.43
CA GLU A 389 4.66 -4.43 11.93
C GLU A 389 5.68 -4.29 10.80
N ASN A 390 5.47 -4.99 9.68
CA ASN A 390 6.35 -4.89 8.53
C ASN A 390 6.26 -3.51 7.86
N THR A 391 5.09 -2.86 7.86
CA THR A 391 4.93 -1.48 7.37
C THR A 391 5.82 -0.52 8.15
N ILE A 392 5.88 -0.65 9.49
CA ILE A 392 6.79 0.15 10.31
C ILE A 392 8.25 -0.15 9.95
N LEU A 393 8.63 -1.43 9.91
CA LEU A 393 10.02 -1.85 9.67
C LEU A 393 10.56 -1.43 8.29
N SER A 394 9.70 -1.42 7.28
CA SER A 394 10.05 -1.08 5.89
C SER A 394 9.93 0.42 5.60
N THR A 395 9.22 1.20 6.43
CA THR A 395 9.03 2.64 6.21
C THR A 395 10.25 3.45 6.67
N PRO A 396 11.05 4.04 5.75
CA PRO A 396 12.34 4.65 6.12
C PRO A 396 12.23 5.89 7.03
N LYS A 397 11.08 6.59 7.01
CA LYS A 397 10.86 7.80 7.82
C LYS A 397 10.26 7.50 9.20
N LEU A 398 9.73 6.31 9.46
CA LEU A 398 9.23 5.90 10.78
C LEU A 398 10.33 5.39 11.70
N ARG A 399 11.45 6.12 11.75
CA ARG A 399 12.68 5.65 12.41
C ARG A 399 13.03 6.42 13.67
N GLN A 400 12.34 7.52 13.96
CA GLN A 400 12.62 8.29 15.16
C GLN A 400 11.37 9.00 15.68
N VAL A 401 11.16 8.85 16.98
CA VAL A 401 10.30 9.73 17.78
C VAL A 401 11.19 10.55 18.70
N MET A 402 11.01 11.87 18.69
CA MET A 402 11.78 12.81 19.48
C MET A 402 10.87 13.64 20.37
N LEU A 403 11.13 13.64 21.67
CA LEU A 403 10.48 14.55 22.60
C LEU A 403 11.17 15.91 22.57
N VAL A 404 10.39 16.98 22.46
CA VAL A 404 10.86 18.37 22.52
C VAL A 404 10.09 19.12 23.62
N PRO A 405 10.67 20.14 24.26
CA PRO A 405 9.92 20.94 25.24
C PRO A 405 8.75 21.67 24.58
N GLU A 406 9.02 22.37 23.48
CA GLU A 406 8.06 23.19 22.76
C GLU A 406 8.44 23.33 21.29
N PHE A 407 7.47 23.67 20.46
CA PHE A 407 7.69 24.13 19.09
C PHE A 407 7.82 25.66 19.06
N LYS A 408 8.31 26.21 17.95
CA LYS A 408 8.37 27.68 17.76
C LYS A 408 6.98 28.31 17.72
N ASP A 409 6.01 27.55 17.21
CA ASP A 409 4.59 27.91 17.26
C ASP A 409 3.94 27.17 18.43
N ALA A 410 3.21 27.92 19.27
CA ALA A 410 2.62 27.41 20.50
C ALA A 410 1.45 26.44 20.25
N LEU A 411 0.85 26.46 19.05
CA LEU A 411 -0.29 25.60 18.70
C LEU A 411 0.15 24.20 18.25
N THR A 412 1.36 24.09 17.72
CA THR A 412 1.90 22.83 17.22
C THR A 412 2.34 21.92 18.39
N GLN A 413 1.80 20.70 18.44
CA GLN A 413 2.10 19.72 19.49
C GLN A 413 2.77 18.44 18.97
N GLY A 414 2.59 18.15 17.68
CA GLY A 414 3.28 17.12 16.94
C GLY A 414 3.68 17.68 15.58
N GLN A 415 4.83 17.24 15.06
CA GLN A 415 5.21 17.52 13.69
C GLN A 415 6.22 16.50 13.17
N ARG A 416 5.93 15.94 11.99
CA ARG A 416 6.89 15.20 11.18
C ARG A 416 7.84 16.15 10.43
N PHE A 417 9.14 15.92 10.58
CA PHE A 417 10.14 16.70 9.85
C PHE A 417 10.57 16.01 8.56
N SER A 418 10.97 16.81 7.57
CA SER A 418 11.44 16.34 6.27
C SER A 418 12.65 15.39 6.36
N ASN A 419 13.50 15.55 7.37
CA ASN A 419 14.63 14.68 7.64
C ASN A 419 14.26 13.34 8.31
N GLY A 420 12.97 13.09 8.58
CA GLY A 420 12.44 11.81 9.07
C GLY A 420 11.82 11.81 10.48
N PRO A 421 12.38 12.48 11.50
CA PRO A 421 11.87 12.40 12.86
C PRO A 421 10.44 12.93 13.01
N VAL A 422 9.65 12.21 13.80
CA VAL A 422 8.41 12.72 14.40
C VAL A 422 8.78 13.38 15.72
N LYS A 423 8.52 14.68 15.84
CA LYS A 423 8.73 15.40 17.10
C LYS A 423 7.40 15.59 17.79
N ILE A 424 7.38 15.37 19.11
CA ILE A 424 6.20 15.57 19.96
C ILE A 424 6.61 16.47 21.12
N SER A 425 5.85 17.55 21.35
CA SER A 425 6.14 18.51 22.41
C SER A 425 5.72 18.00 23.78
N GLN A 426 6.21 18.65 24.83
CA GLN A 426 5.85 18.29 26.21
C GLN A 426 4.37 18.52 26.51
N ALA A 427 3.78 19.57 25.94
CA ALA A 427 2.36 19.89 26.07
C ALA A 427 1.44 18.70 25.65
N ALA A 428 1.85 17.94 24.63
CA ALA A 428 1.11 16.79 24.11
C ALA A 428 0.82 15.67 25.13
N PHE A 429 1.57 15.61 26.24
CA PHE A 429 1.38 14.58 27.27
C PHE A 429 1.14 15.14 28.67
N GLU A 430 1.05 16.46 28.80
CA GLU A 430 0.67 17.17 30.03
C GLU A 430 -0.75 17.74 29.96
N GLU A 431 -1.30 17.96 28.76
CA GLU A 431 -2.61 18.56 28.55
C GLU A 431 -3.75 17.51 28.54
N ALA A 432 -4.29 17.21 29.72
CA ALA A 432 -5.36 16.23 29.90
C ALA A 432 -6.72 16.67 29.31
N GLU A 433 -6.94 17.96 29.08
CA GLU A 433 -8.24 18.47 28.61
C GLU A 433 -8.58 18.01 27.18
N ARG A 434 -7.58 17.93 26.29
CA ARG A 434 -7.72 17.46 24.90
C ARG A 434 -8.04 15.97 24.77
N GLU A 435 -7.83 15.18 25.82
CA GLU A 435 -8.18 13.76 25.78
C GLU A 435 -9.69 13.56 25.61
N LYS A 436 -10.51 14.50 26.10
CA LYS A 436 -11.98 14.45 26.01
C LYS A 436 -12.48 14.49 24.58
N ASP A 437 -11.86 15.30 23.72
CA ASP A 437 -12.21 15.43 22.30
C ASP A 437 -12.02 14.11 21.54
N TYR A 438 -11.17 13.23 22.06
CA TYR A 438 -10.86 11.91 21.50
C TYR A 438 -11.42 10.76 22.34
N GLY A 439 -12.46 10.99 23.16
CA GLY A 439 -13.10 9.92 23.93
C GLY A 439 -12.24 9.39 25.08
N ASN A 440 -11.49 10.28 25.73
CA ASN A 440 -10.51 9.99 26.79
C ASN A 440 -9.29 9.19 26.31
N ILE A 441 -8.91 9.36 25.04
CA ILE A 441 -7.66 8.82 24.51
C ILE A 441 -6.56 9.86 24.72
N ARG A 442 -5.41 9.43 25.27
CA ARG A 442 -4.28 10.31 25.55
C ARG A 442 -3.82 11.07 24.31
N THR A 443 -3.70 12.39 24.41
CA THR A 443 -3.28 13.30 23.33
C THR A 443 -1.99 12.85 22.65
N PHE A 444 -1.02 12.35 23.43
CA PHE A 444 0.22 11.76 22.91
C PHE A 444 -0.02 10.60 21.91
N ARG A 445 -1.01 9.74 22.16
CA ARG A 445 -1.35 8.63 21.25
C ARG A 445 -2.00 9.13 19.98
N VAL A 446 -2.89 10.10 20.11
CA VAL A 446 -3.58 10.74 18.98
C VAL A 446 -2.55 11.37 18.05
N LEU A 447 -1.67 12.22 18.58
CA LEU A 447 -0.63 12.90 17.81
C LEU A 447 0.36 11.90 17.20
N LEU A 448 0.82 10.89 17.94
CA LEU A 448 1.69 9.88 17.35
C LEU A 448 1.02 9.12 16.20
N THR A 449 -0.26 8.77 16.35
CA THR A 449 -1.00 8.05 15.30
C THR A 449 -1.18 8.93 14.06
N HIS A 450 -1.45 10.22 14.25
CA HIS A 450 -1.53 11.21 13.19
C HIS A 450 -0.20 11.33 12.42
N GLU A 451 0.89 11.61 13.13
CA GLU A 451 2.22 11.77 12.53
C GLU A 451 2.76 10.49 11.88
N PHE A 452 2.37 9.33 12.43
CA PHE A 452 2.67 8.06 11.81
C PHE A 452 1.82 7.83 10.57
N GLY A 453 0.55 8.24 10.56
CA GLY A 453 -0.29 8.29 9.36
C GLY A 453 0.45 8.99 8.22
N HIS A 454 0.89 10.23 8.43
CA HIS A 454 1.71 10.97 7.45
C HIS A 454 2.92 10.17 6.94
N SER A 455 3.59 9.44 7.83
CA SER A 455 4.79 8.69 7.47
C SER A 455 4.51 7.38 6.73
N VAL A 456 3.43 6.69 7.09
CA VAL A 456 2.94 5.47 6.44
C VAL A 456 2.42 5.80 5.05
N PHE A 457 1.62 6.86 4.90
CA PHE A 457 1.00 7.20 3.62
C PHE A 457 1.97 7.82 2.62
N TYR A 458 2.87 8.72 3.03
CA TYR A 458 3.71 9.48 2.09
C TYR A 458 5.14 8.94 1.90
N GLY A 459 5.48 7.80 2.49
CA GLY A 459 6.72 7.09 2.20
C GLY A 459 7.99 7.96 2.29
N ARG A 460 8.80 8.00 1.21
CA ARG A 460 10.20 8.50 1.19
C ARG A 460 10.39 9.98 0.85
N PHE A 461 9.43 10.66 0.22
CA PHE A 461 9.57 12.07 -0.19
C PHE A 461 8.72 12.99 0.70
N GLY A 462 9.18 14.23 0.88
CA GLY A 462 8.45 15.25 1.63
C GLY A 462 7.46 15.97 0.72
N TYR A 463 6.56 16.75 1.33
CA TYR A 463 5.69 17.69 0.65
C TYR A 463 6.46 18.55 -0.36
N GLY A 464 5.78 18.92 -1.44
CA GLY A 464 6.13 20.10 -2.21
C GLY A 464 7.12 19.88 -3.36
N GLY A 465 6.58 19.63 -4.55
CA GLY A 465 7.12 20.36 -5.69
C GLY A 465 6.62 21.81 -5.58
N ASN A 466 7.48 22.82 -5.80
CA ASN A 466 7.14 24.27 -5.74
C ASN A 466 6.19 24.74 -6.87
N GLU A 467 5.45 23.81 -7.47
CA GLU A 467 4.67 23.95 -8.69
C GLU A 467 3.24 23.52 -8.43
N ALA A 468 2.31 24.40 -8.79
CA ALA A 468 0.87 24.19 -8.68
C ALA A 468 0.44 22.91 -9.41
N LYS A 469 -0.35 22.07 -8.75
CA LYS A 469 -0.86 20.83 -9.34
C LYS A 469 -2.12 21.10 -10.15
N LYS A 470 -2.29 20.35 -11.24
CA LYS A 470 -3.46 20.46 -12.13
C LYS A 470 -4.53 19.40 -11.86
N SER A 471 -4.17 18.33 -11.14
CA SER A 471 -5.04 17.18 -10.91
C SER A 471 -4.66 16.42 -9.63
N LEU A 472 -5.59 15.63 -9.11
CA LEU A 472 -5.33 14.73 -7.97
C LEU A 472 -4.24 13.70 -8.27
N GLN A 473 -4.12 13.26 -9.54
CA GLN A 473 -3.06 12.35 -9.94
C GLN A 473 -1.68 13.01 -9.85
N GLU A 474 -1.57 14.30 -10.15
CA GLU A 474 -0.34 15.05 -9.93
C GLU A 474 -0.05 15.20 -8.43
N VAL A 475 -1.04 15.59 -7.61
CA VAL A 475 -0.90 15.67 -6.15
C VAL A 475 -0.34 14.36 -5.59
N ALA A 476 -0.96 13.23 -5.95
CA ALA A 476 -0.52 11.91 -5.52
C ALA A 476 0.87 11.55 -6.06
N LYS A 477 1.22 11.88 -7.31
CA LYS A 477 2.55 11.59 -7.86
C LYS A 477 3.67 12.28 -7.07
N TYR A 478 3.48 13.54 -6.67
CA TYR A 478 4.48 14.28 -5.90
C TYR A 478 4.55 13.83 -4.43
N ALA A 479 3.44 13.33 -3.88
CA ALA A 479 3.40 12.76 -2.54
C ALA A 479 4.16 11.42 -2.42
N ASN A 480 4.44 10.75 -3.54
CA ASN A 480 5.02 9.40 -3.62
C ASN A 480 4.43 8.46 -2.55
N PRO A 481 3.10 8.28 -2.55
CA PRO A 481 2.43 7.59 -1.48
C PRO A 481 2.73 6.10 -1.58
N ARG A 482 2.81 5.45 -0.41
CA ARG A 482 2.90 3.99 -0.32
C ARG A 482 1.55 3.33 -0.65
N PHE A 483 0.46 4.03 -0.40
CA PHE A 483 -0.91 3.55 -0.61
C PHE A 483 -1.61 4.38 -1.70
N ASP A 484 -2.82 3.98 -2.13
CA ASP A 484 -3.54 4.67 -3.21
C ASP A 484 -4.13 6.01 -2.77
N PHE A 485 -3.27 7.02 -2.65
CA PHE A 485 -3.69 8.35 -2.20
C PHE A 485 -4.71 8.97 -3.14
N THR A 486 -4.58 8.78 -4.46
CA THR A 486 -5.60 9.26 -5.42
C THR A 486 -6.97 8.64 -5.11
N GLY A 487 -7.03 7.33 -4.85
CA GLY A 487 -8.26 6.65 -4.47
C GLY A 487 -8.85 7.19 -3.17
N PHE A 488 -8.02 7.53 -2.19
CA PHE A 488 -8.47 8.20 -0.95
C PHE A 488 -9.07 9.57 -1.26
N LEU A 489 -8.36 10.41 -2.02
CA LEU A 489 -8.80 11.76 -2.38
C LEU A 489 -10.14 11.76 -3.10
N ASP A 490 -10.31 10.86 -4.07
CA ASP A 490 -11.56 10.70 -4.83
C ASP A 490 -12.73 10.35 -3.88
N ILE A 491 -12.51 9.43 -2.93
CA ILE A 491 -13.55 8.99 -1.99
C ILE A 491 -13.88 10.08 -0.95
N ALA A 492 -12.86 10.80 -0.49
CA ALA A 492 -13.00 11.93 0.42
C ALA A 492 -13.63 13.16 -0.24
N GLY A 493 -13.80 13.16 -1.57
CA GLY A 493 -14.45 14.22 -2.33
C GLY A 493 -13.54 15.43 -2.58
N TRP A 494 -12.22 15.25 -2.47
CA TRP A 494 -11.26 16.29 -2.80
C TRP A 494 -11.18 16.51 -4.31
N GLN A 495 -11.00 17.76 -4.70
CA GLN A 495 -10.79 18.20 -6.07
C GLN A 495 -9.68 19.24 -6.11
N VAL A 496 -9.02 19.35 -7.27
CA VAL A 496 -8.01 20.37 -7.54
C VAL A 496 -8.60 21.40 -8.48
N ILE A 497 -8.54 22.67 -8.11
CA ILE A 497 -8.87 23.77 -9.01
C ILE A 497 -7.62 24.04 -9.87
N PRO A 498 -7.74 23.95 -11.22
CA PRO A 498 -6.60 24.14 -12.11
C PRO A 498 -5.90 25.50 -11.90
N PRO A 499 -4.55 25.54 -11.95
CA PRO A 499 -3.76 26.76 -11.69
C PRO A 499 -4.05 27.94 -12.62
N ASP A 500 -4.57 27.67 -13.83
CA ASP A 500 -4.98 28.67 -14.80
C ASP A 500 -6.33 29.32 -14.49
N ARG A 501 -7.11 28.75 -13.57
CA ARG A 501 -8.41 29.29 -13.14
C ARG A 501 -8.34 30.19 -11.93
N PHE A 502 -7.25 30.19 -11.16
CA PHE A 502 -7.20 30.94 -9.90
C PHE A 502 -5.96 31.80 -9.71
N VAL A 503 -6.13 32.88 -8.94
CA VAL A 503 -5.04 33.68 -8.36
C VAL A 503 -5.29 33.84 -6.87
N ILE A 504 -4.25 33.70 -6.05
CA ILE A 504 -4.35 33.93 -4.61
C ILE A 504 -4.04 35.39 -4.31
N GLU A 505 -4.96 36.05 -3.63
CA GLU A 505 -4.85 37.45 -3.22
C GLU A 505 -4.87 37.59 -1.69
N ARG A 506 -4.62 38.82 -1.21
CA ARG A 506 -4.72 39.20 0.20
C ARG A 506 -3.96 38.26 1.14
N ASN A 507 -2.70 37.99 0.80
CA ASN A 507 -1.80 37.14 1.59
C ASN A 507 -2.35 35.73 1.90
N GLY A 508 -3.10 35.13 0.97
CA GLY A 508 -3.59 33.76 1.15
C GLY A 508 -4.96 33.66 1.83
N GLN A 509 -5.75 34.74 1.85
CA GLN A 509 -7.10 34.74 2.43
C GLN A 509 -8.22 34.67 1.39
N LEU A 510 -7.89 34.92 0.12
CA LEU A 510 -8.86 35.03 -0.97
C LEU A 510 -8.34 34.33 -2.22
N ALA A 511 -9.17 33.50 -2.83
CA ALA A 511 -8.95 32.97 -4.17
C ALA A 511 -9.82 33.72 -5.18
N MET A 512 -9.20 34.29 -6.21
CA MET A 512 -9.87 34.83 -7.37
C MET A 512 -10.03 33.72 -8.40
N ILE A 513 -11.20 33.09 -8.48
CA ILE A 513 -11.48 31.99 -9.40
C ILE A 513 -12.30 32.53 -10.56
N ASP A 514 -11.79 32.41 -11.79
CA ASP A 514 -12.41 32.94 -13.01
C ASP A 514 -12.86 34.41 -12.86
N GLY A 515 -12.04 35.21 -12.17
CA GLY A 515 -12.29 36.64 -11.91
C GLY A 515 -13.27 36.94 -10.77
N LYS A 516 -13.81 35.93 -10.08
CA LYS A 516 -14.70 36.10 -8.92
C LYS A 516 -13.99 35.84 -7.59
N PRO A 517 -14.23 36.67 -6.55
CA PRO A 517 -13.58 36.52 -5.25
C PRO A 517 -14.28 35.46 -4.38
N PHE A 518 -13.50 34.52 -3.86
CA PHE A 518 -13.95 33.52 -2.90
C PHE A 518 -13.05 33.48 -1.66
N PRO A 519 -13.60 33.58 -0.43
CA PRO A 519 -12.80 33.41 0.78
C PRO A 519 -12.31 31.97 0.92
N LEU A 520 -11.09 31.81 1.44
CA LEU A 520 -10.55 30.51 1.84
C LEU A 520 -11.04 30.14 3.26
N ASP A 521 -10.99 28.85 3.59
CA ASP A 521 -11.34 28.29 4.91
C ASP A 521 -12.79 28.54 5.36
N ARG A 522 -13.67 28.89 4.41
CA ARG A 522 -15.09 29.16 4.65
C ARG A 522 -15.95 28.51 3.58
N PRO A 523 -17.17 28.07 3.91
CA PRO A 523 -18.13 27.62 2.92
C PRO A 523 -18.43 28.72 1.89
N VAL A 524 -18.39 28.36 0.61
CA VAL A 524 -18.72 29.22 -0.53
C VAL A 524 -19.66 28.50 -1.49
N PHE A 525 -20.34 29.23 -2.36
CA PHE A 525 -21.07 28.64 -3.49
C PHE A 525 -20.24 28.80 -4.77
N LEU A 526 -19.68 27.69 -5.25
CA LEU A 526 -18.93 27.63 -6.51
C LEU A 526 -19.69 26.72 -7.47
N ASP A 527 -20.00 27.22 -8.68
CA ASP A 527 -20.74 26.48 -9.70
C ASP A 527 -22.07 25.87 -9.20
N GLY A 528 -22.79 26.61 -8.37
CA GLY A 528 -24.08 26.20 -7.79
C GLY A 528 -23.98 25.20 -6.63
N LYS A 529 -22.78 24.79 -6.23
CA LYS A 529 -22.53 23.85 -5.14
C LYS A 529 -21.88 24.52 -3.94
N GLY A 530 -22.27 24.08 -2.74
CA GLY A 530 -21.61 24.46 -1.49
C GLY A 530 -20.25 23.78 -1.39
N MET A 531 -19.17 24.55 -1.46
CA MET A 531 -17.79 24.07 -1.45
C MET A 531 -17.01 24.68 -0.28
N MET A 532 -16.04 23.94 0.21
CA MET A 532 -14.92 24.49 0.98
C MET A 532 -13.73 24.69 0.04
N LEU A 533 -12.99 25.78 0.21
CA LEU A 533 -11.77 26.07 -0.54
C LEU A 533 -10.57 26.12 0.40
N GLN A 534 -9.49 25.44 0.01
CA GLN A 534 -8.30 25.24 0.83
C GLN A 534 -7.05 25.46 -0.04
N TYR A 535 -6.20 26.42 0.32
CA TYR A 535 -4.99 26.71 -0.45
C TYR A 535 -3.75 26.24 0.28
N GLN A 536 -3.01 25.32 -0.33
CA GLN A 536 -1.72 24.89 0.20
C GLN A 536 -0.59 25.69 -0.43
N SER A 537 0.09 26.49 0.39
CA SER A 537 1.12 27.42 -0.09
C SER A 537 2.39 26.71 -0.56
N GLU A 538 2.72 25.56 0.04
CA GLU A 538 3.95 24.81 -0.26
C GLU A 538 3.95 24.22 -1.67
N ASP A 539 2.81 23.70 -2.13
CA ASP A 539 2.64 23.14 -3.46
C ASP A 539 1.87 24.07 -4.42
N LYS A 540 1.47 25.27 -3.96
CA LYS A 540 0.68 26.27 -4.69
C LYS A 540 -0.62 25.71 -5.29
N THR A 541 -1.25 24.76 -4.61
CA THR A 541 -2.46 24.09 -5.11
C THR A 541 -3.68 24.59 -4.35
N LEU A 542 -4.74 24.89 -5.09
CA LEU A 542 -6.05 25.21 -4.54
C LEU A 542 -6.92 23.96 -4.60
N TYR A 543 -7.27 23.46 -3.43
CA TYR A 543 -8.14 22.31 -3.22
C TYR A 543 -9.58 22.74 -2.96
N SER A 544 -10.52 21.87 -3.29
CA SER A 544 -11.91 22.01 -2.91
C SER A 544 -12.54 20.69 -2.53
N HIS A 545 -13.58 20.73 -1.71
CA HIS A 545 -14.48 19.61 -1.45
C HIS A 545 -15.88 20.13 -1.15
N GLU A 546 -16.91 19.29 -1.29
CA GLU A 546 -18.29 19.69 -0.96
C GLU A 546 -18.43 19.91 0.56
N ILE A 547 -19.24 20.89 0.98
CA ILE A 547 -19.46 21.18 2.43
C ILE A 547 -20.17 20.03 3.17
N THR A 548 -20.76 19.11 2.40
CA THR A 548 -21.41 17.89 2.83
C THR A 548 -20.43 16.71 2.93
N SER A 549 -19.15 16.89 2.57
CA SER A 549 -18.14 15.85 2.72
C SER A 549 -18.04 15.39 4.17
N GLU A 550 -17.88 14.08 4.34
CA GLU A 550 -17.92 13.41 5.63
C GLU A 550 -16.56 13.47 6.33
N PHE A 551 -16.54 14.19 7.44
CA PHE A 551 -15.40 14.32 8.33
C PHE A 551 -15.79 13.98 9.77
N PRO A 552 -15.09 13.04 10.44
CA PRO A 552 -15.40 12.67 11.82
C PRO A 552 -15.34 13.83 12.82
N ILE A 553 -14.51 14.85 12.56
CA ILE A 553 -14.45 16.10 13.31
C ILE A 553 -14.65 17.26 12.34
N HIS A 554 -15.58 18.19 12.64
CA HIS A 554 -15.91 19.33 11.76
C HIS A 554 -14.72 20.22 11.38
N LEU A 555 -13.68 20.29 12.23
CA LEU A 555 -12.45 21.04 11.93
C LEU A 555 -11.65 20.41 10.78
N TYR A 556 -11.80 19.10 10.53
CA TYR A 556 -11.09 18.39 9.46
C TYR A 556 -11.56 18.85 8.08
N GLY A 557 -12.81 19.33 7.96
CA GLY A 557 -13.31 19.97 6.75
C GLY A 557 -12.72 21.36 6.48
N ARG A 558 -11.69 21.80 7.21
CA ARG A 558 -10.90 23.01 6.95
C ARG A 558 -9.40 22.72 6.87
N THR A 559 -9.04 21.46 6.73
CA THR A 559 -7.64 21.05 6.60
C THR A 559 -7.27 20.94 5.13
N ASP A 560 -6.17 20.29 4.81
CA ASP A 560 -5.81 19.94 3.45
C ASP A 560 -5.94 18.42 3.24
N PRO A 561 -5.89 17.94 1.98
CA PRO A 561 -6.06 16.51 1.73
C PRO A 561 -4.99 15.64 2.39
N TYR A 562 -3.83 16.22 2.73
CA TYR A 562 -2.79 15.49 3.40
C TYR A 562 -3.03 15.33 4.89
N GLU A 563 -3.57 16.35 5.54
CA GLU A 563 -4.03 16.25 6.92
C GLU A 563 -5.26 15.35 7.04
N ASP A 564 -6.18 15.39 6.07
CA ASP A 564 -7.38 14.51 6.06
C ASP A 564 -7.02 13.01 6.08
N ILE A 565 -5.96 12.58 5.38
CA ILE A 565 -5.55 11.16 5.48
C ILE A 565 -4.94 10.85 6.85
N ALA A 566 -4.18 11.76 7.46
CA ALA A 566 -3.58 11.51 8.77
C ALA A 566 -4.64 11.47 9.86
N GLU A 567 -5.60 12.39 9.82
CA GLU A 567 -6.75 12.48 10.72
C GLU A 567 -7.72 11.31 10.52
N GLY A 568 -8.06 10.99 9.27
CA GLY A 568 -8.85 9.81 8.95
C GLY A 568 -8.18 8.51 9.44
N HIS A 569 -6.86 8.46 9.44
CA HIS A 569 -6.13 7.31 9.98
C HIS A 569 -6.18 7.24 11.52
N VAL A 570 -6.11 8.38 12.21
CA VAL A 570 -6.36 8.45 13.66
C VAL A 570 -7.71 7.83 13.98
N ASP A 571 -8.75 8.18 13.22
CA ASP A 571 -10.09 7.63 13.44
C ASP A 571 -10.19 6.15 13.13
N TYR A 572 -9.62 5.69 12.02
CA TYR A 572 -9.58 4.28 11.67
C TYR A 572 -8.97 3.44 12.80
N VAL A 573 -7.87 3.93 13.37
CA VAL A 573 -7.07 3.18 14.33
C VAL A 573 -7.61 3.30 15.77
N LEU A 574 -8.01 4.49 16.18
CA LEU A 574 -8.34 4.79 17.57
C LEU A 574 -9.85 4.90 17.83
N ARG A 575 -10.65 5.21 16.82
CA ARG A 575 -12.11 5.42 16.93
C ARG A 575 -12.87 4.77 15.76
N PRO A 576 -12.64 3.48 15.43
CA PRO A 576 -13.16 2.87 14.20
C PRO A 576 -14.69 2.97 14.07
N HIS A 577 -15.43 2.79 15.17
CA HIS A 577 -16.89 2.92 15.21
C HIS A 577 -17.38 4.32 14.78
N LEU A 578 -16.69 5.38 15.23
CA LEU A 578 -17.02 6.76 14.84
C LEU A 578 -16.79 6.95 13.34
N GLN A 579 -15.68 6.42 12.81
CA GLN A 579 -15.40 6.55 11.39
C GLN A 579 -16.42 5.80 10.53
N VAL A 580 -16.82 4.58 10.91
CA VAL A 580 -17.86 3.83 10.20
C VAL A 580 -19.21 4.57 10.20
N GLN A 581 -19.52 5.29 11.29
CA GLN A 581 -20.76 6.05 11.39
C GLN A 581 -20.74 7.35 10.60
N VAL A 582 -19.61 8.06 10.61
CA VAL A 582 -19.53 9.43 10.05
C VAL A 582 -18.94 9.46 8.66
N ALA A 583 -17.94 8.63 8.37
CA ALA A 583 -17.22 8.57 7.09
C ALA A 583 -16.95 7.12 6.65
N PRO A 584 -18.00 6.30 6.43
CA PRO A 584 -17.88 4.86 6.15
C PRO A 584 -16.97 4.55 4.95
N TRP A 585 -16.90 5.45 3.96
CA TRP A 585 -16.04 5.26 2.80
C TRP A 585 -14.56 5.39 3.09
N LYS A 586 -14.20 6.32 3.98
CA LYS A 586 -12.81 6.45 4.45
C LYS A 586 -12.43 5.20 5.24
N PHE A 587 -13.33 4.72 6.11
CA PHE A 587 -13.12 3.46 6.84
C PHE A 587 -12.94 2.27 5.87
N TYR A 588 -13.83 2.12 4.88
CA TYR A 588 -13.73 1.07 3.87
C TYR A 588 -12.41 1.14 3.09
N TRP A 589 -11.96 2.34 2.71
CA TRP A 589 -10.66 2.51 2.07
C TRP A 589 -9.52 2.06 2.98
N TYR A 590 -9.48 2.51 4.24
CA TYR A 590 -8.44 2.05 5.19
C TYR A 590 -8.49 0.54 5.42
N GLU A 591 -9.68 -0.03 5.58
CA GLU A 591 -9.83 -1.47 5.78
C GLU A 591 -9.36 -2.26 4.56
N SER A 592 -9.58 -1.74 3.35
CA SER A 592 -9.06 -2.36 2.13
C SER A 592 -7.52 -2.38 2.07
N GLU A 593 -6.86 -1.40 2.69
CA GLU A 593 -5.38 -1.28 2.72
C GLU A 593 -4.74 -2.03 3.91
N PHE A 594 -5.39 -2.03 5.08
CA PHE A 594 -4.80 -2.54 6.33
C PHE A 594 -5.43 -3.85 6.82
N GLY A 595 -6.67 -4.17 6.44
CA GLY A 595 -7.37 -5.40 6.82
C GLY A 595 -7.45 -5.65 8.32
N ARG A 596 -7.42 -4.58 9.14
CA ARG A 596 -7.29 -4.68 10.61
C ARG A 596 -8.55 -5.23 11.27
N TYR A 597 -9.71 -4.85 10.77
CA TYR A 597 -11.02 -5.15 11.35
C TYR A 597 -11.80 -6.19 10.54
N ARG A 598 -11.17 -6.88 9.57
CA ARG A 598 -11.81 -7.88 8.70
C ARG A 598 -12.49 -9.04 9.44
N HIS A 599 -12.07 -9.32 10.68
CA HIS A 599 -12.65 -10.36 11.53
C HIS A 599 -13.49 -9.77 12.68
N ASP A 600 -13.71 -8.47 12.70
CA ASP A 600 -14.57 -7.77 13.65
C ASP A 600 -16.00 -7.73 13.09
N ASN A 601 -16.80 -8.73 13.43
CA ASN A 601 -18.16 -8.87 12.89
C ASN A 601 -19.05 -7.65 13.17
N GLU A 602 -18.83 -6.95 14.29
CA GLU A 602 -19.62 -5.77 14.66
C GLU A 602 -19.30 -4.60 13.73
N LEU A 603 -18.01 -4.27 13.58
CA LEU A 603 -17.60 -3.18 12.68
C LEU A 603 -17.93 -3.47 11.22
N GLN A 604 -17.78 -4.72 10.77
CA GLN A 604 -18.13 -5.11 9.41
C GLN A 604 -19.64 -5.01 9.16
N GLN A 605 -20.47 -5.40 10.13
CA GLN A 605 -21.93 -5.23 10.02
C GLN A 605 -22.31 -3.74 10.01
N MET A 606 -21.72 -2.93 10.89
CA MET A 606 -21.94 -1.48 10.90
C MET A 606 -21.56 -0.85 9.56
N LEU A 607 -20.45 -1.28 8.96
CA LEU A 607 -20.02 -0.79 7.65
C LEU A 607 -21.02 -1.16 6.55
N ALA A 608 -21.48 -2.41 6.54
CA ALA A 608 -22.48 -2.90 5.60
C ALA A 608 -23.83 -2.14 5.73
N ASP A 609 -24.21 -1.73 6.95
CA ASP A 609 -25.43 -0.96 7.20
C ASP A 609 -25.27 0.53 6.83
N SER A 610 -24.06 1.09 7.00
CA SER A 610 -23.76 2.49 6.74
C SER A 610 -23.56 2.80 5.24
N LEU A 611 -22.88 1.92 4.48
CA LEU A 611 -22.57 2.17 3.07
C LEU A 611 -23.83 2.44 2.21
N PRO A 612 -24.90 1.62 2.25
CA PRO A 612 -26.09 1.82 1.41
C PRO A 612 -26.88 3.08 1.73
N ARG A 613 -26.88 3.53 3.00
CA ARG A 613 -27.57 4.78 3.40
C ARG A 613 -26.95 5.99 2.71
N VAL A 614 -25.63 6.02 2.64
CA VAL A 614 -24.90 7.10 1.96
C VAL A 614 -25.03 7.00 0.43
N PHE A 615 -25.10 5.79 -0.15
CA PHE A 615 -25.42 5.59 -1.57
C PHE A 615 -26.82 6.11 -1.93
N GLY A 616 -27.83 5.83 -1.09
CA GLY A 616 -29.20 6.26 -1.31
C GLY A 616 -29.36 7.78 -1.34
N ASP A 617 -28.56 8.50 -0.56
CA ASP A 617 -28.64 9.97 -0.49
C ASP A 617 -27.75 10.67 -1.54
N ARG A 618 -26.61 10.09 -1.94
CA ARG A 618 -25.82 10.59 -3.09
C ARG A 618 -26.52 10.35 -4.44
N LEU A 619 -27.27 9.25 -4.59
CA LEU A 619 -28.10 9.00 -5.78
C LEU A 619 -29.30 9.95 -5.85
N LYS A 620 -29.97 10.24 -4.72
CA LYS A 620 -31.05 11.23 -4.68
C LYS A 620 -30.60 12.66 -4.99
N LEU A 621 -29.35 13.01 -4.70
CA LEU A 621 -28.76 14.30 -5.07
C LEU A 621 -28.40 14.39 -6.57
N ALA A 622 -28.20 13.25 -7.25
CA ALA A 622 -28.04 13.22 -8.71
C ALA A 622 -29.38 13.24 -9.47
N ASP A 623 -30.49 12.90 -8.79
CA ASP A 623 -31.84 12.83 -9.36
C ASP A 623 -32.70 14.11 -9.12
N TYR A 624 -32.09 15.29 -9.00
CA TYR A 624 -32.83 16.54 -9.17
C TYR A 624 -32.86 16.94 -10.65
N PRO A 625 -33.94 16.64 -11.40
CA PRO A 625 -34.15 17.29 -12.67
C PRO A 625 -34.40 18.77 -12.42
N GLU A 626 -33.82 19.60 -13.27
CA GLU A 626 -34.17 20.99 -13.47
C GLU A 626 -35.70 21.17 -13.34
N ARG A 627 -36.14 21.78 -12.24
CA ARG A 627 -37.33 22.61 -12.21
C ARG A 627 -36.76 24.01 -11.98
N GLY A 628 -36.65 24.89 -12.97
CA GLY A 628 -37.69 25.16 -13.95
C GLY A 628 -38.84 25.90 -13.25
N GLU A 629 -38.53 27.04 -12.64
CA GLU A 629 -39.28 28.31 -12.68
C GLU A 629 -38.47 29.44 -12.00
#